data_AF-A0A0W0YY84-F1
#
_entry.id   AF-A0A0W0YY84-F1
#
_cell.length_a   1.000
_cell.length_b   1.000
_cell.length_c   1.000
_cell.angle_alpha   90.00
_cell.angle_beta   90.00
_cell.angle_gamma   90.00
#
_symmetry.space_group_name_H-M   'P 1'
#
loop_
_entity.id
_entity.type
_entity.pdbx_description
1 polymer ?
#
loop_
_entity_poly.entity_id
_entity_poly.type
_entity_poly.pdbx_seq_one_letter_code
_entity_poly.pdbx_strand_id
1 'polypeptide(L)'
;MTREVLEKWLQTKKKWEDIFSLRVPRPEDLLDLMDDWSSFRQLSIGLFNGTAKIHGSDIFFLDAREFLQSACKFFDVPPEEKNLPLVRNLQEKLIEASTKVHGKSALSVEMFKDRFPKAVNAAIILKQQRREEEARLRQEKRKQEINVQVEQDPFFTALRGIQEKIEGEINRINLKNPNDDRLTHLNKVHGLMQIQADTAKENCKNDYLNNRGSNQENIKSECKDEMTKIIKTHLIDNNALDMSWRQKIGRVILNVIIALPVKLYSKYSNASDSNLFFKFNTQSKTNIEQIQEDIENIDTTVKKNK
;
A
#
# COMPACT_ATOMS: atom_id res chain seq x y z
N MET A 1 1.50 -25.12 -34.35
CA MET A 1 0.42 -25.30 -33.36
C MET A 1 0.82 -26.44 -32.45
N THR A 2 0.82 -26.28 -31.13
CA THR A 2 1.25 -27.34 -30.20
C THR A 2 0.09 -28.29 -29.91
N ARG A 3 0.43 -29.50 -29.46
CA ARG A 3 -0.56 -30.51 -29.04
C ARG A 3 -1.46 -30.00 -27.90
N GLU A 4 -0.88 -29.30 -26.93
CA GLU A 4 -1.61 -28.70 -25.81
C GLU A 4 -2.69 -27.70 -26.26
N VAL A 5 -2.39 -26.88 -27.28
CA VAL A 5 -3.36 -25.93 -27.83
C VAL A 5 -4.54 -26.64 -28.48
N LEU A 6 -4.29 -27.75 -29.20
CA LEU A 6 -5.33 -28.58 -29.81
C LEU A 6 -6.17 -29.32 -28.77
N GLU A 7 -5.54 -29.85 -27.72
CA GLU A 7 -6.26 -30.50 -26.61
C GLU A 7 -7.15 -29.51 -25.86
N LYS A 8 -6.65 -28.30 -25.56
CA LYS A 8 -7.47 -27.23 -24.98
C LYS A 8 -8.63 -26.86 -25.90
N TRP A 9 -8.37 -26.75 -27.21
CA TRP A 9 -9.41 -26.46 -28.20
C TRP A 9 -10.52 -27.52 -28.21
N LEU A 10 -10.18 -28.81 -28.20
CA LEU A 10 -11.17 -29.89 -28.15
C LEU A 10 -12.05 -29.85 -26.89
N GLN A 11 -11.45 -29.55 -25.74
CA GLN A 11 -12.20 -29.39 -24.49
C GLN A 11 -13.16 -28.20 -24.56
N THR A 12 -12.70 -27.05 -25.06
CA THR A 12 -13.52 -25.84 -25.23
C THR A 12 -14.62 -26.05 -26.28
N LYS A 13 -14.31 -26.73 -27.39
CA LYS A 13 -15.27 -27.13 -28.43
C LYS A 13 -16.42 -27.92 -27.81
N LYS A 14 -16.11 -28.98 -27.06
CA LYS A 14 -17.12 -29.83 -26.42
C LYS A 14 -18.06 -29.03 -25.51
N LYS A 15 -17.52 -28.11 -24.71
CA LYS A 15 -18.32 -27.24 -23.83
C LYS A 15 -19.28 -26.35 -24.62
N TRP A 16 -18.86 -25.80 -25.76
CA TRP A 16 -19.73 -25.04 -26.65
C TRP A 16 -20.78 -25.91 -27.34
N GLU A 17 -20.42 -27.11 -27.77
CA GLU A 17 -21.36 -28.07 -28.37
C GLU A 17 -22.40 -28.57 -27.37
N ASP A 18 -22.04 -28.69 -26.09
CA ASP A 18 -22.99 -28.95 -25.01
C ASP A 18 -24.04 -27.82 -24.94
N ILE A 19 -23.62 -26.56 -25.04
CA ILE A 19 -24.54 -25.40 -25.11
C ILE A 19 -25.44 -25.49 -26.35
N PHE A 20 -24.86 -25.77 -27.52
CA PHE A 20 -25.63 -25.92 -28.77
C PHE A 20 -26.62 -27.09 -28.69
N SER A 21 -26.32 -28.09 -27.86
CA SER A 21 -27.17 -29.24 -27.54
C SER A 21 -28.14 -28.98 -26.38
N LEU A 22 -28.38 -27.70 -26.04
CA LEU A 22 -29.33 -27.25 -25.02
C LEU A 22 -28.95 -27.61 -23.57
N ARG A 23 -27.66 -27.82 -23.29
CA ARG A 23 -27.18 -27.96 -21.91
C ARG A 23 -26.79 -26.61 -21.35
N VAL A 24 -27.28 -26.31 -20.15
CA VAL A 24 -26.97 -25.05 -19.46
C VAL A 24 -25.71 -25.26 -18.62
N PRO A 25 -24.58 -24.59 -18.94
CA PRO A 25 -23.37 -24.66 -18.14
C PRO A 25 -23.54 -23.90 -16.82
N ARG A 26 -22.62 -24.13 -15.88
CA ARG A 26 -22.52 -23.31 -14.67
C ARG A 26 -22.05 -21.89 -15.06
N PRO A 27 -22.42 -20.84 -14.30
CA PRO A 27 -22.02 -19.47 -14.61
C PRO A 27 -20.50 -19.26 -14.70
N GLU A 28 -19.71 -19.97 -13.89
CA GLU A 28 -18.24 -19.89 -13.91
C GLU A 28 -17.68 -20.44 -15.23
N ASP A 29 -18.13 -21.63 -15.63
CA ASP A 29 -17.74 -22.27 -16.89
C ASP A 29 -18.17 -21.41 -18.08
N LEU A 30 -19.36 -20.80 -18.02
CA LEU A 30 -19.87 -19.92 -19.07
C LEU A 30 -19.07 -18.62 -19.18
N LEU A 31 -18.69 -18.03 -18.04
CA LEU A 31 -17.82 -16.86 -18.01
C LEU A 31 -16.48 -17.17 -18.70
N ASP A 32 -15.84 -18.27 -18.34
CA ASP A 32 -14.56 -18.67 -18.92
C ASP A 32 -14.68 -18.90 -20.43
N LEU A 33 -15.78 -19.54 -20.90
CA LEU A 33 -16.06 -19.71 -22.33
C LEU A 33 -16.26 -18.38 -23.06
N MET A 34 -16.97 -17.44 -22.45
CA MET A 34 -17.24 -16.12 -23.04
C MET A 34 -15.97 -15.26 -23.12
N ASP A 35 -15.09 -15.35 -22.12
CA ASP A 35 -13.82 -14.64 -22.10
C ASP A 35 -12.84 -15.22 -23.15
N ASP A 36 -12.80 -16.54 -23.30
CA ASP A 36 -11.96 -17.22 -24.30
C ASP A 36 -12.55 -17.19 -25.73
N TRP A 37 -13.78 -16.71 -25.92
CA TRP A 37 -14.50 -16.81 -27.20
C TRP A 37 -13.73 -16.22 -28.38
N SER A 38 -13.09 -15.06 -28.24
CA SER A 38 -12.36 -14.41 -29.35
C SER A 38 -11.26 -15.33 -29.88
N SER A 39 -10.39 -15.79 -28.98
CA SER A 39 -9.24 -16.63 -29.30
C SER A 39 -9.69 -17.99 -29.79
N PHE A 40 -10.69 -18.59 -29.15
CA PHE A 40 -11.26 -19.86 -29.57
C PHE A 40 -11.89 -19.78 -30.96
N ARG A 41 -12.70 -18.75 -31.24
CA ARG A 41 -13.30 -18.50 -32.56
C ARG A 41 -12.22 -18.33 -33.63
N GLN A 42 -11.20 -17.51 -33.38
CA GLN A 42 -10.10 -17.33 -34.34
C GLN A 42 -9.34 -18.62 -34.61
N LEU A 43 -9.11 -19.43 -33.58
CA LEU A 43 -8.46 -20.73 -33.71
C LEU A 43 -9.31 -21.69 -34.54
N SER A 44 -10.61 -21.79 -34.28
CA SER A 44 -11.54 -22.61 -35.07
C SER A 44 -11.57 -22.20 -36.55
N ILE A 45 -11.60 -20.90 -36.83
CA ILE A 45 -11.51 -20.37 -38.21
C ILE A 45 -10.15 -20.70 -38.84
N GLY A 46 -9.07 -20.59 -38.09
CA GLY A 46 -7.73 -20.95 -38.56
C GLY A 46 -7.60 -22.44 -38.88
N LEU A 47 -8.19 -23.31 -38.06
CA LEU A 47 -8.23 -24.76 -38.30
C LEU A 47 -9.07 -25.11 -39.53
N PHE A 48 -10.17 -24.40 -39.75
CA PHE A 48 -11.01 -24.56 -40.94
C PHE A 48 -10.30 -24.09 -42.23
N ASN A 49 -9.61 -22.95 -42.20
CA ASN A 49 -8.94 -22.40 -43.39
C ASN A 49 -7.56 -23.04 -43.66
N GLY A 50 -6.94 -23.68 -42.66
CA GLY A 50 -5.57 -24.15 -42.70
C GLY A 50 -5.43 -25.63 -43.09
N THR A 51 -5.75 -26.01 -44.32
CA THR A 51 -5.71 -27.42 -44.78
C THR A 51 -4.34 -27.93 -45.25
N ALA A 52 -3.20 -27.28 -44.96
CA ALA A 52 -1.94 -27.62 -45.67
C ALA A 52 -0.65 -27.80 -44.83
N LYS A 53 -0.65 -27.77 -43.49
CA LYS A 53 0.63 -27.76 -42.73
C LYS A 53 0.72 -28.62 -41.46
N ILE A 54 -0.27 -29.45 -41.14
CA ILE A 54 -0.24 -30.29 -39.92
C ILE A 54 -0.55 -31.74 -40.30
N HIS A 55 0.32 -32.69 -39.93
CA HIS A 55 0.08 -34.12 -40.18
C HIS A 55 -1.12 -34.60 -39.34
N GLY A 56 -2.14 -35.19 -39.97
CA GLY A 56 -3.43 -35.50 -39.31
C GLY A 56 -4.42 -34.32 -39.20
N SER A 57 -4.17 -33.22 -39.93
CA SER A 57 -5.03 -32.02 -39.93
C SER A 57 -6.46 -32.25 -40.38
N ASP A 58 -6.72 -33.29 -41.16
CA ASP A 58 -8.02 -33.52 -41.78
C ASP A 58 -9.12 -33.71 -40.74
N ILE A 59 -8.80 -34.36 -39.61
CA ILE A 59 -9.74 -34.55 -38.50
C ILE A 59 -10.08 -33.20 -37.86
N PHE A 60 -9.08 -32.37 -37.56
CA PHE A 60 -9.29 -31.06 -36.95
C PHE A 60 -9.99 -30.07 -37.89
N PHE A 61 -9.75 -30.18 -39.20
CA PHE A 61 -10.48 -29.44 -40.22
C PHE A 61 -11.97 -29.81 -40.22
N LEU A 62 -12.28 -31.11 -40.27
CA LEU A 62 -13.65 -31.61 -40.25
C LEU A 62 -14.34 -31.20 -38.94
N ASP A 63 -13.66 -31.38 -37.81
CA ASP A 63 -14.15 -31.01 -36.49
C ASP A 63 -14.44 -29.51 -36.37
N ALA A 64 -13.56 -28.66 -36.92
CA ALA A 64 -13.74 -27.21 -36.92
C ALA A 64 -14.89 -26.81 -37.84
N ARG A 65 -15.00 -27.42 -39.02
CA ARG A 65 -16.11 -27.18 -39.96
C ARG A 65 -17.47 -27.51 -39.33
N GLU A 66 -17.59 -28.68 -38.72
CA GLU A 66 -18.82 -29.12 -38.05
C GLU A 66 -19.18 -28.21 -36.86
N PHE A 67 -18.16 -27.84 -36.08
CA PHE A 67 -18.32 -26.88 -34.99
C PHE A 67 -18.85 -25.53 -35.49
N LEU A 68 -18.22 -24.96 -36.52
CA LEU A 68 -18.57 -23.64 -37.06
C LEU A 68 -19.98 -23.63 -37.67
N GLN A 69 -20.37 -24.71 -38.37
CA GLN A 69 -21.73 -24.88 -38.87
C GLN A 69 -22.76 -24.95 -37.74
N SER A 70 -22.47 -25.73 -36.69
CA SER A 70 -23.32 -25.81 -35.51
C SER A 70 -23.45 -24.47 -34.80
N ALA A 71 -22.35 -23.73 -34.69
CA ALA A 71 -22.34 -22.39 -34.09
C ALA A 71 -23.16 -21.40 -34.93
N CYS A 72 -22.99 -21.37 -36.26
CA CYS A 72 -23.78 -20.49 -37.12
C CYS A 72 -25.27 -20.79 -37.03
N LYS A 73 -25.64 -22.09 -36.99
CA LYS A 73 -27.03 -22.52 -36.77
C LYS A 73 -27.57 -22.09 -35.42
N PHE A 74 -26.80 -22.24 -34.34
CA PHE A 74 -27.20 -21.83 -33.00
C PHE A 74 -27.45 -20.32 -32.92
N PHE A 75 -26.55 -19.51 -33.50
CA PHE A 75 -26.68 -18.05 -33.51
C PHE A 75 -27.64 -17.50 -34.58
N ASP A 76 -28.25 -18.37 -35.38
CA ASP A 76 -29.18 -18.00 -36.46
C ASP A 76 -28.54 -17.00 -37.45
N VAL A 77 -27.29 -17.29 -37.86
CA VAL A 77 -26.52 -16.49 -38.84
C VAL A 77 -26.20 -17.31 -40.09
N PRO A 78 -25.99 -16.65 -41.26
CA PRO A 78 -25.61 -17.36 -42.47
C PRO A 78 -24.33 -18.18 -42.27
N PRO A 79 -24.17 -19.33 -42.97
CA PRO A 79 -23.05 -20.27 -42.81
C PRO A 79 -21.74 -19.73 -43.40
N GLU A 80 -21.29 -18.58 -42.89
CA GLU A 80 -19.97 -18.01 -43.14
C GLU A 80 -19.37 -17.65 -41.78
N GLU A 81 -18.14 -18.09 -41.50
CA GLU A 81 -17.56 -18.01 -40.14
C GLU A 81 -17.38 -16.57 -39.65
N LYS A 82 -17.22 -15.64 -40.60
CA LYS A 82 -17.14 -14.20 -40.34
C LYS A 82 -18.39 -13.64 -39.66
N ASN A 83 -19.54 -14.30 -39.80
CA ASN A 83 -20.83 -13.85 -39.26
C ASN A 83 -21.06 -14.27 -37.80
N LEU A 84 -20.22 -15.14 -37.24
CA LEU A 84 -20.30 -15.50 -35.83
C LEU A 84 -20.09 -14.27 -34.92
N PRO A 85 -20.76 -14.20 -33.76
CA PRO A 85 -20.66 -13.06 -32.85
C PRO A 85 -19.22 -12.72 -32.45
N LEU A 86 -18.97 -11.43 -32.23
CA LEU A 86 -17.73 -10.95 -31.63
C LEU A 86 -17.90 -10.87 -30.11
N VAL A 87 -16.81 -10.82 -29.35
CA VAL A 87 -16.87 -10.74 -27.87
C VAL A 87 -17.75 -9.57 -27.40
N ARG A 88 -17.69 -8.42 -28.09
CA ARG A 88 -18.46 -7.22 -27.75
C ARG A 88 -19.98 -7.40 -27.77
N ASN A 89 -20.50 -8.33 -28.58
CA ASN A 89 -21.95 -8.58 -28.73
C ASN A 89 -22.33 -10.04 -28.43
N LEU A 90 -21.40 -10.84 -27.93
CA LEU A 90 -21.61 -12.27 -27.67
C LEU A 90 -22.74 -12.49 -26.64
N GLN A 91 -22.79 -11.68 -25.60
CA GLN A 91 -23.79 -11.77 -24.52
C GLN A 91 -25.21 -11.65 -25.06
N GLU A 92 -25.47 -10.55 -25.78
CA GLU A 92 -26.76 -10.28 -26.41
C GLU A 92 -27.12 -11.40 -27.39
N LYS A 93 -26.14 -11.84 -28.20
CA LYS A 93 -26.35 -12.91 -29.18
C LYS A 93 -26.60 -14.28 -28.56
N LEU A 94 -26.03 -14.58 -27.39
CA LEU A 94 -26.31 -15.81 -26.65
C LEU A 94 -27.75 -15.81 -26.10
N ILE A 95 -28.20 -14.68 -25.56
CA ILE A 95 -29.57 -14.53 -25.07
C ILE A 95 -30.54 -14.62 -26.25
N GLU A 96 -30.30 -13.89 -27.33
CA GLU A 96 -31.12 -13.91 -28.55
C GLU A 96 -31.22 -15.34 -29.11
N ALA A 97 -30.08 -16.01 -29.31
CA ALA A 97 -30.01 -17.38 -29.81
C ALA A 97 -30.85 -18.34 -28.95
N SER A 98 -30.76 -18.22 -27.62
CA SER A 98 -31.50 -19.08 -26.71
C SER A 98 -33.02 -19.00 -26.90
N THR A 99 -33.57 -17.85 -27.30
CA THR A 99 -35.01 -17.71 -27.55
C THR A 99 -35.47 -18.39 -28.85
N LYS A 100 -34.54 -18.57 -29.81
CA LYS A 100 -34.80 -19.12 -31.14
C LYS A 100 -34.38 -20.60 -31.28
N VAL A 101 -33.85 -21.21 -30.24
CA VAL A 101 -33.40 -22.61 -30.30
C VAL A 101 -34.55 -23.58 -30.55
N HIS A 102 -34.26 -24.61 -31.34
CA HIS A 102 -35.15 -25.73 -31.64
C HIS A 102 -34.50 -27.03 -31.18
N GLY A 103 -35.30 -27.97 -30.67
CA GLY A 103 -34.82 -29.25 -30.16
C GLY A 103 -35.87 -30.34 -30.28
N LYS A 104 -35.44 -31.59 -30.10
CA LYS A 104 -36.33 -32.77 -30.21
C LYS A 104 -37.37 -32.82 -29.08
N SER A 105 -37.03 -32.28 -27.91
CA SER A 105 -37.87 -32.29 -26.71
C SER A 105 -38.35 -30.86 -26.42
N ALA A 106 -39.67 -30.65 -26.45
CA ALA A 106 -40.27 -29.37 -26.11
C ALA A 106 -39.90 -28.93 -24.68
N LEU A 107 -39.93 -29.86 -23.72
CA LEU A 107 -39.56 -29.58 -22.33
C LEU A 107 -38.10 -29.12 -22.21
N SER A 108 -37.18 -29.78 -22.92
CA SER A 108 -35.76 -29.40 -22.87
C SER A 108 -35.50 -28.03 -23.48
N VAL A 109 -36.22 -27.68 -24.55
CA VAL A 109 -36.16 -26.35 -25.18
C VAL A 109 -36.68 -25.28 -24.23
N GLU A 110 -37.84 -25.49 -23.61
CA GLU A 110 -38.43 -24.52 -22.67
C GLU A 110 -37.55 -24.33 -21.43
N MET A 111 -37.00 -25.42 -20.87
CA MET A 111 -36.05 -25.33 -19.77
C MET A 111 -34.79 -24.56 -20.14
N PHE A 112 -34.27 -24.74 -21.34
CA PHE A 112 -33.10 -24.01 -21.82
C PHE A 112 -33.41 -22.52 -22.01
N LYS A 113 -34.54 -22.19 -22.64
CA LYS A 113 -35.03 -20.81 -22.81
C LYS A 113 -35.20 -20.06 -21.49
N ASP A 114 -35.66 -20.74 -20.43
CA ASP A 114 -35.79 -20.13 -19.10
C ASP A 114 -34.44 -19.97 -18.38
N ARG A 115 -33.60 -21.02 -18.41
CA ARG A 115 -32.40 -21.10 -17.53
C ARG A 115 -31.15 -20.51 -18.15
N PHE A 116 -30.97 -20.63 -19.46
CA PHE A 116 -29.74 -20.20 -20.13
C PHE A 116 -29.53 -18.68 -20.06
N PRO A 117 -30.55 -17.81 -20.30
CA PRO A 117 -30.40 -16.37 -20.10
C PRO A 117 -30.02 -15.99 -18.66
N LYS A 118 -30.58 -16.69 -17.67
CA LYS A 118 -30.24 -16.49 -16.25
C LYS A 118 -28.78 -16.85 -15.98
N ALA A 119 -28.28 -17.94 -16.57
CA ALA A 119 -26.88 -18.34 -16.47
C ALA A 119 -25.94 -17.31 -17.14
N VAL A 120 -26.30 -16.78 -18.32
CA VAL A 120 -25.54 -15.69 -18.99
C VAL A 120 -25.47 -14.46 -18.10
N ASN A 121 -26.60 -14.01 -17.52
CA ASN A 121 -26.63 -12.86 -16.62
C ASN A 121 -25.82 -13.11 -15.34
N ALA A 122 -25.89 -14.31 -14.76
CA ALA A 122 -25.07 -14.67 -13.61
C ALA A 122 -23.56 -14.64 -13.91
N ALA A 123 -23.15 -15.11 -15.09
CA ALA A 123 -21.75 -15.03 -15.54
C ALA A 123 -21.28 -13.57 -15.70
N ILE A 124 -22.14 -12.66 -16.17
CA ILE A 124 -21.85 -11.22 -16.27
C ILE A 124 -21.65 -10.60 -14.88
N ILE A 125 -22.55 -10.90 -13.94
CA ILE A 125 -22.44 -10.42 -12.56
C ILE A 125 -21.13 -10.93 -11.93
N LEU A 126 -20.81 -12.21 -12.13
CA LEU A 126 -19.57 -12.82 -11.65
C LEU A 126 -18.34 -12.12 -12.22
N LYS A 127 -18.34 -11.77 -13.52
CA LYS A 127 -17.26 -11.01 -14.17
C LYS A 127 -17.05 -9.65 -13.51
N GLN A 128 -18.14 -8.96 -13.20
CA GLN A 128 -18.10 -7.67 -12.53
C GLN A 128 -17.54 -7.79 -11.10
N GLN A 129 -18.01 -8.80 -10.35
CA GLN A 129 -17.50 -9.09 -9.01
C GLN A 129 -16.00 -9.41 -9.00
N ARG A 130 -15.51 -10.24 -9.94
CA ARG A 130 -14.07 -10.52 -10.07
C ARG A 130 -13.27 -9.25 -10.34
N ARG A 131 -13.76 -8.35 -11.20
CA ARG A 131 -13.09 -7.07 -11.49
C ARG A 131 -13.04 -6.15 -10.27
N GLU A 132 -14.13 -6.06 -9.52
CA GLU A 132 -14.21 -5.25 -8.30
C GLU A 132 -13.29 -5.79 -7.20
N GLU A 133 -13.26 -7.12 -7.03
CA GLU A 133 -12.36 -7.77 -6.08
C GLU A 133 -10.90 -7.60 -6.46
N GLU A 134 -10.54 -7.78 -7.73
CA GLU A 134 -9.19 -7.50 -8.23
C GLU A 134 -8.79 -6.03 -8.02
N ALA A 135 -9.71 -5.09 -8.29
CA ALA A 135 -9.46 -3.67 -8.06
C ALA A 135 -9.23 -3.37 -6.57
N ARG A 136 -10.02 -3.97 -5.69
CA ARG A 136 -9.86 -3.86 -4.23
C ARG A 136 -8.52 -4.42 -3.77
N LEU A 137 -8.15 -5.63 -4.23
CA LEU A 137 -6.87 -6.26 -3.89
C LEU A 137 -5.69 -5.43 -4.40
N ARG A 138 -5.76 -4.87 -5.61
CA ARG A 138 -4.72 -3.96 -6.13
C ARG A 138 -4.61 -2.69 -5.30
N GLN A 139 -5.73 -2.11 -4.88
CA GLN A 139 -5.74 -0.92 -4.02
C GLN A 139 -5.15 -1.22 -2.64
N GLU A 140 -5.48 -2.35 -2.04
CA GLU A 140 -4.94 -2.78 -0.75
C GLU A 140 -3.44 -3.06 -0.84
N LYS A 141 -3.00 -3.78 -1.88
CA LYS A 141 -1.58 -4.01 -2.15
C LYS A 141 -0.82 -2.69 -2.30
N ARG A 142 -1.37 -1.74 -3.06
CA ARG A 142 -0.77 -0.40 -3.21
C ARG A 142 -0.68 0.34 -1.87
N LYS A 143 -1.69 0.26 -1.01
CA LYS A 143 -1.64 0.85 0.35
C LYS A 143 -0.55 0.20 1.20
N GLN A 144 -0.40 -1.13 1.14
CA GLN A 144 0.65 -1.84 1.86
C GLN A 144 2.05 -1.46 1.35
N GLU A 145 2.25 -1.39 0.04
CA GLU A 145 3.50 -0.94 -0.57
C GLU A 145 3.88 0.48 -0.14
N ILE A 146 2.92 1.41 -0.16
CA ILE A 146 3.12 2.80 0.30
C ILE A 146 3.45 2.82 1.80
N ASN A 147 2.75 2.02 2.61
CA ASN A 147 3.04 1.95 4.04
C ASN A 147 4.49 1.49 4.29
N VAL A 148 4.94 0.43 3.63
CA VAL A 148 6.33 -0.05 3.72
C VAL A 148 7.32 1.02 3.25
N GLN A 149 7.03 1.68 2.12
CA GLN A 149 7.87 2.73 1.57
C GLN A 149 8.05 3.91 2.54
N VAL A 150 6.99 4.33 3.22
CA VAL A 150 7.04 5.42 4.20
C VAL A 150 7.75 4.97 5.49
N GLU A 151 7.48 3.78 6.01
CA GLU A 151 8.15 3.28 7.23
C GLU A 151 9.65 3.04 7.04
N GLN A 152 10.08 2.69 5.82
CA GLN A 152 11.48 2.46 5.48
C GLN A 152 12.18 3.70 4.92
N ASP A 153 11.51 4.85 4.87
CA ASP A 153 12.11 6.07 4.36
C ASP A 153 13.32 6.46 5.23
N PRO A 154 14.48 6.81 4.64
CA PRO A 154 15.66 7.23 5.38
C PRO A 154 15.39 8.42 6.31
N PHE A 155 14.50 9.34 5.93
CA PHE A 155 14.10 10.47 6.75
C PHE A 155 13.45 10.01 8.06
N PHE A 156 12.43 9.15 7.97
CA PHE A 156 11.72 8.64 9.17
C PHE A 156 12.59 7.68 9.98
N THR A 157 13.53 6.98 9.34
CA THR A 157 14.53 6.15 10.02
C THR A 157 15.48 7.00 10.86
N ALA A 158 15.96 8.13 10.32
CA ALA A 158 16.81 9.07 11.04
C ALA A 158 16.06 9.73 12.21
N LEU A 159 14.80 10.12 12.00
CA LEU A 159 13.94 10.66 13.05
C LEU A 159 13.74 9.70 14.22
N ARG A 160 13.47 8.42 13.93
CA ARG A 160 13.39 7.39 14.98
C ARG A 160 14.69 7.30 15.76
N GLY A 161 15.85 7.32 15.10
CA GLY A 161 17.15 7.31 15.77
C GLY A 161 17.35 8.50 16.72
N ILE A 162 16.83 9.69 16.38
CA ILE A 162 16.85 10.85 17.26
C ILE A 162 15.91 10.67 18.47
N GLN A 163 14.70 10.16 18.24
CA GLN A 163 13.77 9.86 19.34
C GLN A 163 14.36 8.84 20.32
N GLU A 164 15.03 7.80 19.80
CA GLU A 164 15.75 6.80 20.60
C GLU A 164 16.88 7.42 21.43
N LYS A 165 17.58 8.46 20.92
CA LYS A 165 18.58 9.20 21.70
C LYS A 165 17.95 9.99 22.86
N ILE A 166 16.79 10.61 22.64
CA ILE A 166 16.04 11.32 23.69
C ILE A 166 15.55 10.31 24.74
N GLU A 167 15.01 9.17 24.32
CA GLU A 167 14.59 8.09 25.21
C GLU A 167 15.77 7.52 26.02
N GLY A 168 16.93 7.34 25.39
CA GLY A 168 18.17 6.97 26.06
C GLY A 168 18.57 7.98 27.15
N GLU A 169 18.42 9.28 26.89
CA GLU A 169 18.70 10.33 27.87
C GLU A 169 17.68 10.35 29.02
N ILE A 170 16.39 10.16 28.72
CA ILE A 170 15.32 9.98 29.72
C ILE A 170 15.68 8.82 30.65
N ASN A 171 15.99 7.65 30.08
CA ASN A 171 16.36 6.45 30.84
C ASN A 171 17.60 6.69 31.70
N ARG A 172 18.64 7.34 31.15
CA ARG A 172 19.88 7.66 31.87
C ARG A 172 19.64 8.58 33.06
N ILE A 173 18.79 9.61 32.92
CA ILE A 173 18.46 10.52 34.02
C ILE A 173 17.58 9.82 35.05
N ASN A 174 16.56 9.08 34.60
CA ASN A 174 15.63 8.35 35.46
C ASN A 174 16.36 7.34 36.36
N LEU A 175 17.33 6.60 35.82
CA LEU A 175 18.17 5.67 36.59
C LEU A 175 19.00 6.35 37.69
N LYS A 176 19.39 7.62 37.49
CA LYS A 176 20.19 8.38 38.46
C LYS A 176 19.32 9.12 39.47
N ASN A 177 18.21 9.68 39.02
CA ASN A 177 17.26 10.43 39.83
C ASN A 177 15.87 10.39 39.16
N PRO A 178 14.95 9.53 39.62
CA PRO A 178 13.60 9.42 39.06
C PRO A 178 12.74 10.68 39.21
N ASN A 179 13.08 11.56 40.17
CA ASN A 179 12.35 12.80 40.44
C ASN A 179 13.05 14.02 39.85
N ASP A 180 13.88 13.85 38.82
CA ASP A 180 14.57 14.94 38.16
C ASP A 180 13.61 15.72 37.25
N ASP A 181 13.43 17.01 37.51
CA ASP A 181 12.51 17.89 36.76
C ASP A 181 12.77 17.87 35.23
N ARG A 182 14.02 17.58 34.81
CA ARG A 182 14.39 17.43 33.39
C ARG A 182 13.62 16.33 32.68
N LEU A 183 13.21 15.28 33.41
CA LEU A 183 12.42 14.18 32.85
C LEU A 183 11.07 14.66 32.32
N THR A 184 10.42 15.60 33.00
CA THR A 184 9.14 16.18 32.54
C THR A 184 9.28 16.84 31.18
N HIS A 185 10.36 17.60 30.98
CA HIS A 185 10.63 18.30 29.73
C HIS A 185 11.03 17.35 28.61
N LEU A 186 11.90 16.37 28.89
CA LEU A 186 12.31 15.38 27.90
C LEU A 186 11.15 14.48 27.46
N ASN A 187 10.31 14.01 28.40
CA ASN A 187 9.11 13.23 28.08
C ASN A 187 8.12 14.04 27.22
N LYS A 188 7.94 15.33 27.53
CA LYS A 188 7.09 16.22 26.73
C LYS A 188 7.63 16.37 25.31
N VAL A 189 8.93 16.61 25.14
CA VAL A 189 9.56 16.72 23.82
C VAL A 189 9.44 15.42 23.05
N HIS A 190 9.74 14.29 23.68
CA HIS A 190 9.60 12.98 23.07
C HIS A 190 8.18 12.75 22.53
N GLY A 191 7.15 13.05 23.32
CA GLY A 191 5.75 12.93 22.90
C GLY A 191 5.38 13.86 21.75
N LEU A 192 5.82 15.13 21.78
CA LEU A 192 5.55 16.08 20.70
C LEU A 192 6.23 15.68 19.40
N MET A 193 7.47 15.20 19.46
CA MET A 193 8.19 14.70 18.29
C MET A 193 7.53 13.45 17.71
N GLN A 194 7.04 12.54 18.55
CA GLN A 194 6.30 11.36 18.08
C GLN A 194 5.05 11.74 17.29
N ILE A 195 4.24 12.66 17.82
CA ILE A 195 3.03 13.16 17.15
C ILE A 195 3.39 13.79 15.79
N GLN A 196 4.48 14.58 15.74
CA GLN A 196 4.92 15.23 14.51
C GLN A 196 5.41 14.22 13.47
N ALA A 197 6.16 13.20 13.90
CA ALA A 197 6.61 12.12 13.02
C ALA A 197 5.44 11.33 12.44
N ASP A 198 4.48 10.94 13.28
CA ASP A 198 3.32 10.14 12.87
C ASP A 198 2.41 10.93 11.92
N THR A 199 2.20 12.22 12.20
CA THR A 199 1.45 13.11 11.32
C THR A 199 2.12 13.26 9.95
N ALA A 200 3.44 13.46 9.93
CA ALA A 200 4.20 13.54 8.69
C ALA A 200 4.16 12.22 7.90
N LYS A 201 4.25 11.06 8.57
CA LYS A 201 4.10 9.74 7.92
C LYS A 201 2.73 9.60 7.28
N GLU A 202 1.66 9.95 7.98
CA GLU A 202 0.30 9.85 7.44
C GLU A 202 0.09 10.81 6.26
N ASN A 203 0.60 12.04 6.35
CA ASN A 203 0.58 13.00 5.23
C ASN A 203 1.37 12.46 4.03
N CYS A 204 2.53 11.85 4.25
CA CYS A 204 3.30 11.19 3.21
C CYS A 204 2.53 10.03 2.55
N LYS A 205 1.87 9.17 3.33
CA LYS A 205 1.02 8.07 2.83
C LYS A 205 -0.12 8.61 1.96
N ASN A 206 -0.80 9.66 2.42
CA ASN A 206 -1.88 10.30 1.68
C ASN A 206 -1.39 10.99 0.40
N ASP A 207 -0.22 11.60 0.41
CA ASP A 207 0.37 12.22 -0.77
C ASP A 207 0.80 11.18 -1.83
N TYR A 208 1.29 9.99 -1.43
CA TYR A 208 1.52 8.88 -2.36
C TYR A 208 0.23 8.32 -2.98
N LEU A 209 -0.86 8.27 -2.20
CA LEU A 209 -2.16 7.80 -2.67
C LEU A 209 -2.78 8.78 -3.68
N ASN A 210 -2.76 10.08 -3.37
CA ASN A 210 -3.51 11.10 -4.09
C ASN A 210 -2.68 11.89 -5.11
N ASN A 211 -1.42 12.22 -4.78
CA ASN A 211 -0.56 13.11 -5.59
C ASN A 211 0.72 12.43 -6.08
N ARG A 212 0.82 11.10 -5.96
CA ARG A 212 1.98 10.30 -6.38
C ARG A 212 3.31 10.73 -5.74
N GLY A 213 3.27 11.26 -4.52
CA GLY A 213 4.49 11.63 -3.79
C GLY A 213 5.09 12.97 -4.23
N SER A 214 4.32 13.86 -4.87
CA SER A 214 4.86 15.14 -5.36
C SER A 214 5.26 16.11 -4.25
N ASN A 215 4.69 15.97 -3.05
CA ASN A 215 4.88 16.92 -1.94
C ASN A 215 5.73 16.35 -0.80
N GLN A 216 6.35 15.18 -0.98
CA GLN A 216 7.10 14.50 0.08
C GLN A 216 8.21 15.36 0.66
N GLU A 217 8.94 16.09 -0.17
CA GLU A 217 10.03 16.95 0.27
C GLU A 217 9.53 18.09 1.16
N ASN A 218 8.40 18.72 0.79
CA ASN A 218 7.77 19.76 1.60
C ASN A 218 7.28 19.21 2.94
N ILE A 219 6.59 18.06 2.94
CA ILE A 219 6.08 17.42 4.18
C ILE A 219 7.26 17.08 5.11
N LYS A 220 8.36 16.56 4.57
CA LYS A 220 9.56 16.23 5.36
C LYS A 220 10.25 17.49 5.88
N SER A 221 10.34 18.54 5.07
CA SER A 221 10.90 19.84 5.49
C SER A 221 10.10 20.46 6.63
N GLU A 222 8.77 20.50 6.51
CA GLU A 222 7.87 21.00 7.56
C GLU A 222 8.01 20.18 8.85
N CYS A 223 8.11 18.86 8.73
CA CYS A 223 8.35 17.97 9.86
C CYS A 223 9.68 18.29 10.58
N LYS A 224 10.76 18.44 9.81
CA LYS A 224 12.10 18.80 10.31
C LYS A 224 12.11 20.16 11.02
N ASP A 225 11.47 21.17 10.42
CA ASP A 225 11.39 22.51 10.99
C ASP A 225 10.61 22.53 12.30
N GLU A 226 9.46 21.84 12.36
CA GLU A 226 8.69 21.73 13.61
C GLU A 226 9.44 20.97 14.70
N MET A 227 10.17 19.89 14.37
CA MET A 227 10.98 19.20 15.36
C MET A 227 12.10 20.08 15.93
N THR A 228 12.76 20.85 15.06
CA THR A 228 13.76 21.84 15.49
C THR A 228 13.14 22.87 16.43
N LYS A 229 11.95 23.39 16.11
CA LYS A 229 11.21 24.32 16.98
C LYS A 229 10.82 23.69 18.32
N ILE A 230 10.36 22.44 18.35
CA ILE A 230 9.99 21.73 19.58
C ILE A 230 11.20 21.66 20.52
N ILE A 231 12.36 21.24 20.02
CA ILE A 231 13.58 21.12 20.83
C ILE A 231 14.06 22.47 21.32
N LYS A 232 14.16 23.44 20.41
CA LYS A 232 14.63 24.78 20.76
C LYS A 232 13.74 25.41 21.83
N THR A 233 12.43 25.37 21.63
CA THR A 233 11.47 25.96 22.57
C THR A 233 11.50 25.24 23.91
N HIS A 234 11.44 23.91 23.94
CA HIS A 234 11.21 23.18 25.18
C HIS A 234 12.46 22.78 25.95
N LEU A 235 13.64 22.74 25.32
CA LEU A 235 14.88 22.32 25.96
C LEU A 235 15.91 23.44 26.07
N ILE A 236 16.06 24.26 25.03
CA ILE A 236 17.11 25.27 24.93
C ILE A 236 16.64 26.60 25.53
N ASP A 237 15.62 27.20 24.95
CA ASP A 237 15.16 28.55 25.31
C ASP A 237 14.55 28.59 26.73
N ASN A 238 13.93 27.48 27.16
CA ASN A 238 13.37 27.35 28.50
C ASN A 238 14.40 26.97 29.58
N ASN A 239 15.69 26.82 29.24
CA ASN A 239 16.75 26.34 30.14
C ASN A 239 16.34 25.06 30.92
N ALA A 240 15.51 24.22 30.31
CA ALA A 240 14.86 23.09 30.98
C ALA A 240 15.83 22.02 31.48
N LEU A 241 17.06 22.04 30.96
CA LEU A 241 18.14 21.11 31.28
C LEU A 241 19.17 21.70 32.25
N ASP A 242 19.04 22.98 32.58
CA ASP A 242 19.90 23.63 33.54
C ASP A 242 19.43 23.22 34.94
N MET A 243 20.31 22.60 35.73
CA MET A 243 19.98 22.16 37.09
C MET A 243 19.32 23.31 37.85
N SER A 244 18.15 23.06 38.45
CA SER A 244 17.40 24.07 39.17
C SER A 244 18.36 24.78 40.14
N TRP A 245 18.33 26.11 40.14
CA TRP A 245 19.24 26.90 40.96
C TRP A 245 19.20 26.48 42.46
N ARG A 246 18.10 25.86 42.91
CA ARG A 246 17.92 25.26 44.23
C ARG A 246 18.85 24.09 44.51
N GLN A 247 19.14 23.22 43.53
CA GLN A 247 20.13 22.15 43.67
C GLN A 247 21.58 22.69 43.66
N LYS A 248 21.84 23.76 42.89
CA LYS A 248 23.15 24.44 42.83
C LYS A 248 23.46 25.13 44.18
N ILE A 249 22.51 25.87 44.73
CA ILE A 249 22.67 26.52 46.05
C ILE A 249 22.75 25.47 47.17
N GLY A 250 21.93 24.42 47.12
CA GLY A 250 21.94 23.36 48.13
C GLY A 250 23.31 22.65 48.26
N ARG A 251 23.99 22.35 47.16
CA ARG A 251 25.33 21.72 47.19
C ARG A 251 26.45 22.66 47.59
N VAL A 252 26.38 23.93 47.18
CA VAL A 252 27.38 24.95 47.59
C VAL A 252 27.22 25.27 49.07
N ILE A 253 25.99 25.42 49.57
CA ILE A 253 25.73 25.62 51.00
C ILE A 253 26.14 24.37 51.79
N LEU A 254 25.85 23.14 51.33
CA LEU A 254 26.28 21.94 52.05
C LEU A 254 27.80 21.81 52.13
N ASN A 255 28.51 22.09 51.04
CA ASN A 255 29.98 22.01 51.03
C ASN A 255 30.64 23.14 51.83
N VAL A 256 30.04 24.33 51.86
CA VAL A 256 30.51 25.46 52.70
C VAL A 256 30.23 25.20 54.18
N ILE A 257 29.10 24.57 54.53
CA ILE A 257 28.77 24.22 55.92
C ILE A 257 29.65 23.05 56.42
N ILE A 258 30.01 22.09 55.56
CA ILE A 258 30.91 20.98 55.91
C ILE A 258 32.39 21.45 55.98
N ALA A 259 32.74 22.52 55.27
CA ALA A 259 34.11 23.06 55.22
C ALA A 259 34.42 24.18 56.23
N LEU A 260 33.48 24.54 57.12
CA LEU A 260 33.72 25.56 58.14
C LEU A 260 34.23 24.95 59.46
N PRO A 261 35.53 25.06 59.78
CA PRO A 261 35.97 24.96 61.16
C PRO A 261 35.50 26.20 61.92
N VAL A 262 34.90 25.98 63.09
CA VAL A 262 34.49 27.00 64.05
C VAL A 262 35.67 27.93 64.38
N LYS A 263 35.58 29.22 64.01
CA LYS A 263 35.92 30.42 64.84
C LYS A 263 35.96 31.75 64.04
N LEU A 264 35.00 32.62 64.37
CA LEU A 264 35.13 34.06 64.73
C LEU A 264 35.80 35.11 63.80
N TYR A 265 35.01 36.18 63.56
CA TYR A 265 35.32 37.62 63.35
C TYR A 265 36.22 38.10 62.18
N SER A 266 35.63 38.92 61.29
CA SER A 266 36.08 40.33 61.08
C SER A 266 35.12 41.14 60.18
N LYS A 267 34.98 42.43 60.52
CA LYS A 267 34.33 43.51 59.75
C LYS A 267 35.17 43.96 58.54
N TYR A 268 34.50 44.63 57.59
CA TYR A 268 35.01 45.35 56.39
C TYR A 268 35.55 44.43 55.28
N SER A 269 35.36 44.68 53.98
CA SER A 269 35.04 45.87 53.21
C SER A 269 34.43 45.50 51.84
N ASN A 270 33.78 46.47 51.20
CA ASN A 270 33.35 46.46 49.80
C ASN A 270 34.33 45.75 48.85
N ALA A 271 33.82 44.78 48.11
CA ALA A 271 34.40 44.31 46.86
C ALA A 271 33.30 44.33 45.78
N SER A 272 33.61 45.00 44.69
CA SER A 272 32.81 45.12 43.47
C SER A 272 32.66 43.77 42.75
N ASP A 273 31.53 43.62 42.06
CA ASP A 273 31.27 42.76 40.92
C ASP A 273 32.09 41.48 40.77
N SER A 274 31.47 40.38 41.14
CA SER A 274 31.74 39.10 40.49
C SER A 274 30.43 38.54 39.92
N ASN A 275 30.13 38.95 38.68
CA ASN A 275 29.28 38.19 37.77
C ASN A 275 29.95 36.82 37.50
N LEU A 276 29.81 35.90 38.44
CA LEU A 276 30.22 34.50 38.27
C LEU A 276 29.10 33.75 37.53
N PHE A 277 28.97 34.05 36.24
CA PHE A 277 28.21 33.22 35.30
C PHE A 277 28.99 31.93 35.01
N PHE A 278 28.91 30.96 35.90
CA PHE A 278 29.33 29.60 35.57
C PHE A 278 28.27 28.95 34.68
N LYS A 279 28.43 29.06 33.35
CA LYS A 279 27.81 28.15 32.39
C LYS A 279 28.46 26.78 32.55
N PHE A 280 27.94 25.94 33.45
CA PHE A 280 28.35 24.54 33.52
C PHE A 280 27.71 23.78 32.37
N ASN A 281 28.54 23.31 31.43
CA ASN A 281 28.10 22.44 30.35
C ASN A 281 27.79 21.06 30.94
N THR A 282 26.50 20.74 31.15
CA THR A 282 26.09 19.42 31.64
C THR A 282 26.11 18.42 30.48
N GLN A 283 26.41 17.14 30.75
CA GLN A 283 26.35 16.09 29.71
C GLN A 283 25.00 16.09 28.96
N SER A 284 23.90 16.39 29.66
CA SER A 284 22.57 16.53 29.05
C SER A 284 22.49 17.68 28.05
N LYS A 285 23.17 18.80 28.31
CA LYS A 285 23.21 19.94 27.39
C LYS A 285 23.98 19.59 26.11
N THR A 286 25.15 18.98 26.25
CA THR A 286 25.94 18.51 25.10
C THR A 286 25.18 17.46 24.27
N ASN A 287 24.47 16.53 24.92
CA ASN A 287 23.66 15.53 24.22
C ASN A 287 22.51 16.17 23.43
N ILE A 288 21.89 17.24 23.95
CA ILE A 288 20.78 17.93 23.27
C ILE A 288 21.26 18.85 22.15
N GLU A 289 22.41 19.50 22.31
CA GLU A 289 23.09 20.22 21.22
C GLU A 289 23.41 19.28 20.06
N GLN A 290 23.91 18.06 20.35
CA GLN A 290 24.14 17.03 19.33
C GLN A 290 22.84 16.56 18.67
N ILE A 291 21.76 16.37 19.43
CA ILE A 291 20.45 15.98 18.87
C ILE A 291 19.90 17.06 17.94
N GLN A 292 20.09 18.34 18.26
CA GLN A 292 19.67 19.43 17.36
C GLN A 292 20.49 19.40 16.06
N GLU A 293 21.82 19.26 16.15
CA GLU A 293 22.68 19.13 14.98
C GLU A 293 22.28 17.92 14.12
N ASP A 294 21.96 16.79 14.75
CA ASP A 294 21.51 15.59 14.04
C ASP A 294 20.21 15.84 13.27
N ILE A 295 19.26 16.61 13.82
CA ILE A 295 18.02 16.99 13.13
C ILE A 295 18.31 17.91 11.94
N GLU A 296 19.15 18.93 12.15
CA GLU A 296 19.54 19.88 11.10
C GLU A 296 20.24 19.18 9.93
N ASN A 297 20.94 18.07 10.19
CA ASN A 297 21.64 17.27 9.19
C ASN A 297 20.78 16.19 8.50
N ILE A 298 19.51 16.00 8.89
CA ILE A 298 18.63 15.04 8.19
C ILE A 298 18.35 15.54 6.78
N ASP A 299 18.60 14.66 5.80
CA ASP A 299 18.27 14.86 4.40
C ASP A 299 16.75 14.73 4.17
N THR A 300 16.16 15.76 3.58
CA THR A 300 14.73 15.81 3.22
C THR A 300 14.49 15.45 1.76
N THR A 301 15.55 15.31 0.96
CA THR A 301 15.44 15.10 -0.48
C THR A 301 14.93 13.69 -0.81
N VAL A 302 14.05 13.60 -1.81
CA VAL A 302 13.58 12.31 -2.32
C VAL A 302 14.61 11.78 -3.31
N LYS A 303 15.33 10.71 -2.94
CA LYS A 303 16.17 9.98 -3.91
C LYS A 303 15.27 9.42 -5.01
N LYS A 304 15.34 10.02 -6.20
CA LYS A 304 14.70 9.46 -7.39
C LYS A 304 15.40 8.15 -7.75
N ASN A 305 14.78 7.02 -7.45
CA ASN A 305 15.22 5.75 -8.00
C ASN A 305 15.04 5.82 -9.53
N LYS A 306 16.18 5.76 -10.26
CA LYS A 306 16.21 5.58 -11.71
C LYS A 306 15.86 4.14 -12.07
#